data_AF-A0A8T4D9R1-F1
#
_entry.id   AF-A0A8T4D9R1-F1
#
_cell.length_a   1.000
_cell.length_b   1.000
_cell.length_c   1.000
_cell.angle_alpha   90.00
_cell.angle_beta   90.00
_cell.angle_gamma   90.00
#
_symmetry.space_group_name_H-M   'P 1'
#
loop_
_entity.id
_entity.type
_entity.pdbx_description
1 polymer ?
#
loop_
_entity_poly.entity_id
_entity_poly.type
_entity_poly.pdbx_seq_one_letter_code
_entity_poly.pdbx_strand_id
1 'polypeptide(L)'
;MAERFNEKANTLAKEYWRLKEIAANTAGTDRLGEIERLLEKGIGGKLKDQLEAEAKRLRKETEDRGGASLRLSEVKKELLELTAELAPNLDLFEDDFFPYDSDHEPIGEQFFAALTDLFFGSPTSSIPFKVATLSKEGIRMNATAESSSLEILSYIIMILQESAKKRLGMANTIDNCCALLRQNDFAFIVLKTLLGSGKRLGVKEIKEISHREDKAYTELVRSDLYDKELINGVAFLMSAEWGYSMIKEFDGKYEPTDFGEWVWRICNAELSMGEGAGKGRRPGVSNSGLHLQKFLKYLKK
;
A
#
# COMPACT_ATOMS: atom_id res chain seq x y z
N MET A 1 3.70 -8.23 27.43
CA MET A 1 2.71 -7.55 26.56
C MET A 1 2.57 -8.23 25.19
N ALA A 2 3.48 -9.15 24.80
CA ALA A 2 3.43 -9.92 23.55
C ALA A 2 2.45 -11.13 23.58
N GLU A 3 2.04 -11.61 24.76
CA GLU A 3 1.23 -12.83 24.96
C GLU A 3 -0.13 -12.88 24.22
N ARG A 4 -0.58 -11.80 23.55
CA ARG A 4 -1.86 -11.77 22.82
C ARG A 4 -1.83 -11.08 21.47
N PHE A 5 -0.65 -10.91 20.84
CA PHE A 5 -0.56 -10.26 19.53
C PHE A 5 -1.45 -10.97 18.49
N ASN A 6 -1.23 -12.28 18.31
CA ASN A 6 -1.94 -13.07 17.29
C ASN A 6 -3.46 -13.09 17.52
N GLU A 7 -3.90 -13.28 18.77
CA GLU A 7 -5.33 -13.27 19.14
C GLU A 7 -6.00 -11.93 18.81
N LYS A 8 -5.33 -10.82 19.16
CA LYS A 8 -5.82 -9.46 18.87
C LYS A 8 -5.84 -9.20 17.36
N ALA A 9 -4.79 -9.59 16.64
CA ALA A 9 -4.70 -9.50 15.19
C ALA A 9 -5.87 -10.23 14.50
N ASN A 10 -6.12 -11.48 14.91
CA ASN A 10 -7.19 -12.31 14.37
C ASN A 10 -8.58 -11.73 14.68
N THR A 11 -8.79 -11.23 15.90
CA THR A 11 -10.06 -10.62 16.32
C THR A 11 -10.37 -9.36 15.51
N LEU A 12 -9.37 -8.48 15.37
CA LEU A 12 -9.51 -7.25 14.58
C LEU A 12 -9.73 -7.54 13.10
N ALA A 13 -9.03 -8.54 12.54
CA ALA A 13 -9.19 -8.92 11.14
C ALA A 13 -10.59 -9.47 10.83
N LYS A 14 -11.14 -10.33 11.71
CA LYS A 14 -12.53 -10.83 11.58
C LYS A 14 -13.52 -9.67 11.58
N GLU A 15 -13.36 -8.74 12.51
CA GLU A 15 -14.23 -7.57 12.62
C GLU A 15 -14.09 -6.63 11.42
N TYR A 16 -12.87 -6.42 10.92
CA TYR A 16 -12.59 -5.64 9.71
C TYR A 16 -13.41 -6.13 8.51
N TRP A 17 -13.33 -7.44 8.22
CA TRP A 17 -14.02 -8.02 7.08
C TRP A 17 -15.54 -8.00 7.25
N ARG A 18 -16.04 -8.31 8.45
CA ARG A 18 -17.47 -8.24 8.78
C ARG A 18 -18.03 -6.83 8.55
N LEU A 19 -17.35 -5.80 9.05
CA LEU A 19 -17.79 -4.41 8.90
C LEU A 19 -17.67 -3.93 7.46
N LYS A 20 -16.63 -4.35 6.74
CA LYS A 20 -16.44 -4.01 5.32
C LYS A 20 -17.55 -4.58 4.46
N GLU A 21 -18.00 -5.82 4.73
CA GLU A 21 -19.14 -6.44 4.05
C GLU A 21 -20.45 -5.67 4.30
N ILE A 22 -20.73 -5.32 5.57
CA ILE A 22 -21.91 -4.54 5.94
C ILE A 22 -21.88 -3.17 5.24
N ALA A 23 -20.74 -2.46 5.31
CA ALA A 23 -20.59 -1.13 4.72
C ALA A 23 -20.68 -1.14 3.19
N ALA A 24 -20.25 -2.22 2.53
CA ALA A 24 -20.31 -2.37 1.08
C ALA A 24 -21.72 -2.72 0.55
N ASN A 25 -22.64 -3.16 1.42
CA ASN A 25 -23.97 -3.54 1.01
C ASN A 25 -24.80 -2.30 0.61
N THR A 26 -24.95 -2.05 -0.69
CA THR A 26 -25.77 -0.95 -1.23
C THR A 26 -27.17 -1.39 -1.64
N ALA A 27 -27.50 -2.67 -1.47
CA ALA A 27 -28.82 -3.20 -1.80
C ALA A 27 -29.89 -2.46 -0.97
N GLY A 28 -30.80 -1.77 -1.66
CA GLY A 28 -31.92 -1.07 -1.02
C GLY A 28 -31.78 0.46 -0.93
N THR A 29 -30.63 1.04 -1.27
CA THR A 29 -30.45 2.51 -1.23
C THR A 29 -31.30 3.22 -2.30
N ASP A 30 -31.25 2.73 -3.55
CA ASP A 30 -32.08 3.27 -4.64
C ASP A 30 -33.58 3.00 -4.41
N ARG A 31 -33.88 1.82 -3.87
CA ARG A 31 -35.24 1.40 -3.53
C ARG A 31 -35.84 2.27 -2.42
N LEU A 32 -35.06 2.64 -1.41
CA LEU A 32 -35.50 3.57 -0.36
C LEU A 32 -35.86 4.93 -0.97
N GLY A 33 -35.02 5.47 -1.85
CA GLY A 33 -35.29 6.75 -2.52
C GLY A 33 -36.54 6.73 -3.39
N GLU A 34 -36.82 5.61 -4.07
CA GLU A 34 -38.05 5.45 -4.85
C GLU A 34 -39.29 5.33 -3.95
N ILE A 35 -39.21 4.55 -2.86
CA ILE A 35 -40.30 4.43 -1.88
C ILE A 35 -40.59 5.78 -1.23
N GLU A 36 -39.58 6.57 -0.86
CA GLU A 36 -39.75 7.89 -0.27
C GLU A 36 -40.43 8.86 -1.23
N ARG A 37 -40.04 8.88 -2.52
CA ARG A 37 -40.75 9.65 -3.56
C ARG A 37 -42.20 9.22 -3.73
N LEU A 38 -42.49 7.92 -3.66
CA LEU A 38 -43.85 7.39 -3.78
C LEU A 38 -44.71 7.78 -2.58
N LEU A 39 -44.15 7.78 -1.36
CA LEU A 39 -44.82 8.26 -0.15
C LEU A 39 -45.08 9.78 -0.20
N GLU A 40 -44.12 10.58 -0.69
CA GLU A 40 -44.27 12.03 -0.88
C GLU A 40 -45.37 12.40 -1.89
N LYS A 41 -45.59 11.56 -2.91
CA LYS A 41 -46.66 11.74 -3.90
C LYS A 41 -48.07 11.46 -3.34
N GLY A 42 -48.19 11.07 -2.07
CA GLY A 42 -49.47 10.93 -1.40
C GLY A 42 -50.22 9.63 -1.69
N ILE A 43 -49.49 8.52 -1.90
CA ILE A 43 -50.12 7.19 -2.01
C ILE A 43 -50.87 6.87 -0.71
N GLY A 44 -52.16 6.53 -0.83
CA GLY A 44 -53.03 6.22 0.30
C GLY A 44 -53.43 4.74 0.39
N GLY A 45 -54.04 4.36 1.51
CA GLY A 45 -54.56 3.01 1.76
C GLY A 45 -53.48 1.99 2.13
N LYS A 46 -53.79 0.69 2.01
CA LYS A 46 -52.91 -0.42 2.43
C LYS A 46 -51.51 -0.41 1.81
N LEU A 47 -51.37 0.18 0.62
CA LEU A 47 -50.08 0.30 -0.06
C LEU A 47 -49.15 1.29 0.67
N LYS A 48 -49.71 2.33 1.31
CA LYS A 48 -48.95 3.27 2.14
C LYS A 48 -48.32 2.56 3.33
N ASP A 49 -49.09 1.76 4.05
CA ASP A 49 -48.60 1.05 5.25
C ASP A 49 -47.47 0.07 4.91
N GLN A 50 -47.57 -0.60 3.75
CA GLN A 50 -46.53 -1.49 3.24
C GLN A 50 -45.25 -0.73 2.87
N LEU A 51 -45.39 0.41 2.16
CA LEU A 51 -44.26 1.27 1.78
C LEU A 51 -43.59 1.90 3.00
N GLU A 52 -44.34 2.32 4.03
CA GLU A 52 -43.79 2.86 5.27
C GLU A 52 -43.02 1.79 6.07
N ALA A 53 -43.55 0.57 6.16
CA ALA A 53 -42.86 -0.54 6.81
C ALA A 53 -41.54 -0.89 6.09
N GLU A 54 -41.56 -0.93 4.77
CA GLU A 54 -40.36 -1.20 3.97
C GLU A 54 -39.35 -0.05 4.04
N ALA A 55 -39.80 1.22 3.99
CA ALA A 55 -38.94 2.38 4.20
C ALA A 55 -38.28 2.35 5.58
N LYS A 56 -39.02 1.99 6.63
CA LYS A 56 -38.47 1.87 8.00
C LYS A 56 -37.37 0.80 8.08
N ARG A 57 -37.56 -0.35 7.41
CA ARG A 57 -36.53 -1.40 7.34
C ARG A 57 -35.27 -0.88 6.63
N LEU A 58 -35.44 -0.28 5.46
CA LEU A 58 -34.34 0.25 4.64
C LEU A 58 -33.58 1.42 5.31
N ARG A 59 -34.29 2.27 6.08
CA ARG A 59 -33.64 3.31 6.90
C ARG A 59 -32.75 2.71 7.98
N LYS A 60 -33.24 1.70 8.69
CA LYS A 60 -32.45 0.96 9.68
C LYS A 60 -31.20 0.32 9.03
N GLU A 61 -31.36 -0.32 7.88
CA GLU A 61 -30.22 -0.86 7.11
C GLU A 61 -29.23 0.25 6.71
N THR A 62 -29.70 1.47 6.44
CA THR A 62 -28.82 2.62 6.13
C THR A 62 -28.10 3.15 7.37
N GLU A 63 -28.78 3.23 8.50
CA GLU A 63 -28.18 3.60 9.79
C GLU A 63 -27.13 2.57 10.23
N ASP A 64 -27.45 1.28 10.13
CA ASP A 64 -26.53 0.17 10.44
C ASP A 64 -25.27 0.24 9.57
N ARG A 65 -25.40 0.61 8.28
CA ARG A 65 -24.26 0.85 7.37
C ARG A 65 -23.42 2.07 7.75
N GLY A 66 -24.07 3.17 8.15
CA GLY A 66 -23.39 4.36 8.64
C GLY A 66 -22.57 4.06 9.91
N GLY A 67 -23.17 3.34 10.86
CA GLY A 67 -22.50 2.85 12.07
C GLY A 67 -21.34 1.90 11.75
N ALA A 68 -21.55 0.95 10.83
CA ALA A 68 -20.51 0.04 10.38
C ALA A 68 -19.33 0.76 9.72
N SER A 69 -19.59 1.81 8.93
CA SER A 69 -18.54 2.61 8.28
C SER A 69 -17.68 3.39 9.29
N LEU A 70 -18.30 3.94 10.33
CA LEU A 70 -17.58 4.60 11.42
C LEU A 70 -16.71 3.59 12.17
N ARG A 71 -17.30 2.47 12.60
CA ARG A 71 -16.59 1.41 13.32
C ARG A 71 -15.48 0.79 12.46
N LEU A 72 -15.69 0.63 11.16
CA LEU A 72 -14.68 0.16 10.23
C LEU A 72 -13.46 1.08 10.22
N SER A 73 -13.66 2.40 10.31
CA SER A 73 -12.56 3.37 10.37
C SER A 73 -11.75 3.24 11.65
N GLU A 74 -12.40 2.95 12.78
CA GLU A 74 -11.74 2.65 14.05
C GLU A 74 -10.95 1.35 13.99
N VAL A 75 -11.56 0.27 13.49
CA VAL A 75 -10.89 -1.04 13.36
C VAL A 75 -9.70 -0.97 12.40
N LYS A 76 -9.79 -0.18 11.32
CA LYS A 76 -8.65 0.11 10.44
C LYS A 76 -7.49 0.73 11.21
N LYS A 77 -7.79 1.72 12.04
CA LYS A 77 -6.79 2.39 12.88
C LYS A 77 -6.18 1.40 13.89
N GLU A 78 -7.01 0.62 14.58
CA GLU A 78 -6.55 -0.38 15.56
C GLU A 78 -5.65 -1.47 14.90
N LEU A 79 -5.98 -1.92 13.69
CA LEU A 79 -5.14 -2.85 12.91
C LEU A 79 -3.78 -2.24 12.56
N LEU A 80 -3.78 -0.97 12.13
CA LEU A 80 -2.54 -0.27 11.79
C LEU A 80 -1.70 0.02 13.04
N GLU A 81 -2.30 0.41 14.16
CA GLU A 81 -1.59 0.60 15.43
C GLU A 81 -0.95 -0.70 15.91
N LEU A 82 -1.70 -1.82 15.84
CA LEU A 82 -1.15 -3.15 16.14
C LEU A 82 0.03 -3.49 15.21
N THR A 83 -0.07 -3.18 13.92
CA THR A 83 0.99 -3.46 12.94
C THR A 83 2.20 -2.53 13.08
N ALA A 84 2.01 -1.29 13.56
CA ALA A 84 3.11 -0.38 13.85
C ALA A 84 4.01 -0.88 14.99
N GLU A 85 3.46 -1.73 15.87
CA GLU A 85 4.15 -2.44 16.95
C GLU A 85 4.29 -3.94 16.65
N LEU A 86 4.27 -4.33 15.37
CA LEU A 86 4.28 -5.73 14.94
C LEU A 86 5.39 -6.53 15.65
N ALA A 87 4.96 -7.49 16.46
CA ALA A 87 5.81 -8.41 17.20
C ALA A 87 5.10 -9.78 17.23
N PRO A 88 5.13 -10.53 16.11
CA PRO A 88 4.47 -11.82 16.05
C PRO A 88 5.13 -12.80 17.03
N ASN A 89 4.33 -13.66 17.67
CA ASN A 89 4.85 -14.72 18.52
C ASN A 89 5.39 -15.83 17.63
N LEU A 90 6.72 -15.93 17.53
CA LEU A 90 7.43 -16.89 16.69
C LEU A 90 8.24 -17.84 17.57
N ASP A 91 8.23 -19.11 17.18
CA ASP A 91 9.05 -20.15 17.77
C ASP A 91 10.49 -20.13 17.20
N LEU A 92 11.33 -21.04 17.68
CA LEU A 92 12.70 -21.19 17.18
C LEU A 92 12.71 -21.47 15.66
N PHE A 93 13.70 -20.89 14.99
CA PHE A 93 13.92 -21.07 13.56
C PHE A 93 14.34 -22.52 13.26
N GLU A 94 13.63 -23.17 12.34
CA GLU A 94 13.88 -24.54 11.90
C GLU A 94 13.72 -24.62 10.38
N ASP A 95 14.64 -25.29 9.67
CA ASP A 95 14.54 -25.58 8.22
C ASP A 95 14.05 -24.41 7.33
N ASP A 96 14.74 -23.27 7.41
CA ASP A 96 14.42 -22.06 6.65
C ASP A 96 13.06 -21.43 6.99
N PHE A 97 12.56 -21.66 8.20
CA PHE A 97 11.22 -21.29 8.59
C PHE A 97 11.14 -20.81 10.05
N PHE A 98 10.41 -19.71 10.27
CA PHE A 98 9.97 -19.28 11.59
C PHE A 98 8.50 -19.68 11.80
N PRO A 99 8.22 -20.78 12.52
CA PRO A 99 6.86 -21.12 12.91
C PRO A 99 6.28 -20.08 13.89
N TYR A 100 4.95 -20.01 13.94
CA TYR A 100 4.29 -19.33 15.06
C TYR A 100 4.44 -20.15 16.33
N ASP A 101 4.54 -19.44 17.46
CA ASP A 101 4.60 -20.03 18.80
C ASP A 101 3.44 -21.00 19.01
N SER A 102 3.78 -22.27 19.28
CA SER A 102 2.82 -23.36 19.46
C SER A 102 1.90 -23.20 20.68
N ASP A 103 2.27 -22.38 21.66
CA ASP A 103 1.43 -22.04 22.82
C ASP A 103 0.35 -20.99 22.48
N HIS A 104 0.39 -20.41 21.28
CA HIS A 104 -0.52 -19.37 20.82
C HIS A 104 -1.22 -19.73 19.50
N GLU A 105 -2.40 -19.15 19.26
CA GLU A 105 -3.06 -19.27 17.95
C GLU A 105 -2.17 -18.61 16.87
N PRO A 106 -1.98 -19.22 15.69
CA PRO A 106 -1.26 -18.58 14.59
C PRO A 106 -1.99 -17.33 14.08
N ILE A 107 -1.27 -16.46 13.37
CA ILE A 107 -1.88 -15.34 12.67
C ILE A 107 -2.68 -15.87 11.48
N GLY A 108 -3.98 -15.57 11.43
CA GLY A 108 -4.87 -16.05 10.38
C GLY A 108 -4.73 -15.29 9.06
N GLU A 109 -5.07 -15.96 7.96
CA GLU A 109 -5.06 -15.38 6.59
C GLU A 109 -5.81 -14.05 6.47
N GLN A 110 -6.88 -13.89 7.25
CA GLN A 110 -7.70 -12.68 7.26
C GLN A 110 -6.91 -11.44 7.68
N PHE A 111 -5.91 -11.60 8.56
CA PHE A 111 -5.05 -10.51 8.98
C PHE A 111 -4.13 -10.06 7.85
N PHE A 112 -3.44 -10.99 7.17
CA PHE A 112 -2.62 -10.66 6.00
C PHE A 112 -3.44 -10.02 4.89
N ALA A 113 -4.64 -10.53 4.65
CA ALA A 113 -5.58 -9.96 3.69
C ALA A 113 -6.01 -8.54 4.08
N ALA A 114 -6.25 -8.29 5.37
CA ALA A 114 -6.57 -6.95 5.85
C ALA A 114 -5.40 -5.99 5.67
N LEU A 115 -4.16 -6.39 6.01
CA LEU A 115 -2.97 -5.55 5.84
C LEU A 115 -2.71 -5.19 4.37
N THR A 116 -2.77 -6.17 3.48
CA THR A 116 -2.54 -5.96 2.04
C THR A 116 -3.65 -5.14 1.39
N ASP A 117 -4.89 -5.27 1.87
CA ASP A 117 -5.99 -4.38 1.50
C ASP A 117 -5.78 -2.95 2.01
N LEU A 118 -5.30 -2.76 3.25
CA LEU A 118 -5.00 -1.43 3.81
C LEU A 118 -3.81 -0.76 3.16
N PHE A 119 -2.78 -1.53 2.80
CA PHE A 119 -1.56 -1.00 2.18
C PHE A 119 -1.70 -0.80 0.68
N PHE A 120 -2.42 -1.68 -0.03
CA PHE A 120 -2.42 -1.73 -1.49
C PHE A 120 -3.81 -1.77 -2.12
N GLY A 121 -4.88 -1.91 -1.34
CA GLY A 121 -6.25 -2.06 -1.85
C GLY A 121 -6.50 -3.41 -2.54
N SER A 122 -5.63 -4.40 -2.34
CA SER A 122 -5.70 -5.72 -2.97
C SER A 122 -5.43 -6.79 -1.91
N PRO A 123 -6.48 -7.40 -1.33
CA PRO A 123 -6.32 -8.39 -0.26
C PRO A 123 -5.65 -9.68 -0.77
N THR A 124 -4.62 -10.12 -0.06
CA THR A 124 -3.93 -11.41 -0.26
C THR A 124 -3.79 -12.14 1.06
N SER A 125 -4.00 -13.47 1.06
CA SER A 125 -3.92 -14.32 2.27
C SER A 125 -2.52 -14.53 2.82
N SER A 126 -1.50 -14.01 2.12
CA SER A 126 -0.10 -13.99 2.50
C SER A 126 0.56 -12.69 2.03
N ILE A 127 1.73 -12.39 2.58
CA ILE A 127 2.54 -11.23 2.18
C ILE A 127 3.86 -11.76 1.59
N PRO A 128 3.98 -11.80 0.25
CA PRO A 128 5.21 -12.23 -0.40
C PRO A 128 6.25 -11.10 -0.37
N PHE A 129 7.46 -11.46 0.03
CA PHE A 129 8.70 -10.72 -0.17
C PHE A 129 9.60 -11.56 -1.11
N LYS A 130 10.58 -10.94 -1.75
CA LYS A 130 11.57 -11.67 -2.57
C LYS A 130 12.37 -12.66 -1.72
N VAL A 131 12.64 -12.29 -0.48
CA VAL A 131 13.47 -13.07 0.45
C VAL A 131 12.68 -13.99 1.38
N ALA A 132 11.37 -13.78 1.54
CA ALA A 132 10.52 -14.61 2.41
C ALA A 132 9.03 -14.48 2.08
N THR A 133 8.22 -15.35 2.66
CA THR A 133 6.76 -15.27 2.57
C THR A 133 6.15 -15.35 3.96
N LEU A 134 5.31 -14.38 4.31
CA LEU A 134 4.54 -14.39 5.55
C LEU A 134 3.17 -14.98 5.26
N SER A 135 2.78 -16.00 6.03
CA SER A 135 1.57 -16.79 5.82
C SER A 135 1.05 -17.33 7.15
N LYS A 136 -0.11 -18.00 7.16
CA LYS A 136 -0.68 -18.56 8.39
C LYS A 136 0.19 -19.66 9.00
N GLU A 137 0.99 -20.32 8.17
CA GLU A 137 1.91 -21.36 8.59
C GLU A 137 3.04 -20.76 9.42
N GLY A 138 3.46 -19.53 9.09
CA GLY A 138 4.64 -18.88 9.66
C GLY A 138 5.34 -18.04 8.60
N ILE A 139 6.63 -17.77 8.84
CA ILE A 139 7.48 -16.99 7.95
C ILE A 139 8.48 -17.93 7.29
N ARG A 140 8.25 -18.23 6.01
CA ARG A 140 9.13 -19.08 5.21
C ARG A 140 10.17 -18.23 4.52
N MET A 141 11.44 -18.53 4.75
CA MET A 141 12.54 -17.91 4.05
C MET A 141 12.67 -18.55 2.66
N ASN A 142 12.73 -17.72 1.63
CA ASN A 142 12.92 -18.18 0.25
C ASN A 142 14.42 -18.22 -0.12
N ALA A 143 15.29 -17.87 0.84
CA ALA A 143 16.62 -17.37 0.55
C ALA A 143 17.73 -18.43 0.62
N THR A 144 18.36 -18.62 -0.53
CA THR A 144 19.75 -19.05 -0.73
C THR A 144 20.75 -17.87 -0.57
N ALA A 145 20.44 -16.89 0.29
CA ALA A 145 21.14 -15.60 0.36
C ALA A 145 22.20 -15.52 1.47
N GLU A 146 23.19 -14.63 1.27
CA GLU A 146 24.29 -14.31 2.19
C GLU A 146 23.85 -13.67 3.53
N SER A 147 22.56 -13.34 3.69
CA SER A 147 22.00 -12.69 4.88
C SER A 147 21.44 -13.72 5.85
N SER A 148 21.59 -13.46 7.15
CA SER A 148 21.03 -14.33 8.19
C SER A 148 19.51 -14.28 8.24
N SER A 149 18.88 -15.36 8.71
CA SER A 149 17.42 -15.45 8.86
C SER A 149 16.85 -14.35 9.78
N LEU A 150 17.60 -13.95 10.81
CA LEU A 150 17.23 -12.86 11.71
C LEU A 150 17.26 -11.48 11.04
N GLU A 151 18.24 -11.24 10.15
CA GLU A 151 18.29 -10.00 9.37
C GLU A 151 17.10 -9.89 8.41
N ILE A 152 16.74 -11.01 7.75
CA ILE A 152 15.57 -11.06 6.87
C ILE A 152 14.28 -10.82 7.67
N LEU A 153 14.15 -11.45 8.84
CA LEU A 153 12.99 -11.25 9.71
C LEU A 153 12.87 -9.79 10.17
N SER A 154 13.97 -9.20 10.65
CA SER A 154 14.02 -7.80 11.07
C SER A 154 13.66 -6.85 9.93
N TYR A 155 14.17 -7.11 8.73
CA TYR A 155 13.88 -6.34 7.53
C TYR A 155 12.38 -6.35 7.19
N ILE A 156 11.74 -7.51 7.22
CA ILE A 156 10.32 -7.63 6.87
C ILE A 156 9.44 -6.96 7.92
N ILE A 157 9.71 -7.21 9.21
CA ILE A 157 8.99 -6.57 10.31
C ILE A 157 9.07 -5.05 10.18
N MET A 158 10.28 -4.52 9.89
CA MET A 158 10.49 -3.09 9.71
C MET A 158 9.67 -2.53 8.54
N ILE A 159 9.63 -3.19 7.38
CA ILE A 159 8.79 -2.75 6.25
C ILE A 159 7.32 -2.63 6.66
N LEU A 160 6.79 -3.64 7.34
CA LEU A 160 5.39 -3.66 7.76
C LEU A 160 5.08 -2.58 8.80
N GLN A 161 5.95 -2.43 9.80
CA GLN A 161 5.80 -1.41 10.85
C GLN A 161 5.85 0.01 10.25
N GLU A 162 6.83 0.31 9.40
CA GLU A 162 6.97 1.63 8.79
C GLU A 162 5.81 1.94 7.82
N SER A 163 5.29 0.93 7.13
CA SER A 163 4.09 1.05 6.29
C SER A 163 2.84 1.37 7.12
N ALA A 164 2.70 0.75 8.28
CA ALA A 164 1.60 1.04 9.19
C ALA A 164 1.69 2.45 9.79
N LYS A 165 2.87 2.86 10.27
CA LYS A 165 3.14 4.22 10.77
C LYS A 165 2.82 5.27 9.71
N LYS A 166 3.21 5.02 8.46
CA LYS A 166 2.88 5.87 7.31
C LYS A 166 1.37 6.05 7.13
N ARG A 167 0.60 4.96 7.18
CA ARG A 167 -0.87 5.00 7.05
C ARG A 167 -1.55 5.68 8.25
N LEU A 168 -0.94 5.68 9.42
CA LEU A 168 -1.38 6.39 10.61
C LEU A 168 -0.98 7.88 10.63
N GLY A 169 -0.14 8.33 9.70
CA GLY A 169 0.41 9.70 9.70
C GLY A 169 1.43 9.94 10.81
N MET A 170 2.08 8.88 11.30
CA MET A 170 3.16 8.96 12.29
C MET A 170 4.52 9.17 11.61
N ALA A 171 5.53 9.61 12.35
CA ALA A 171 6.90 9.67 11.83
C ALA A 171 7.37 8.26 11.39
N ASN A 172 7.90 8.17 10.17
CA ASN A 172 8.29 6.91 9.56
C ASN A 172 9.37 7.12 8.48
N THR A 173 10.12 6.06 8.17
CA THR A 173 11.19 6.06 7.17
C THR A 173 10.65 6.15 5.75
N ILE A 174 9.44 5.64 5.48
CA ILE A 174 8.85 5.66 4.14
C ILE A 174 8.57 7.09 3.65
N ASP A 175 8.04 7.97 4.49
CA ASP A 175 7.81 9.38 4.14
C ASP A 175 9.12 10.11 3.81
N ASN A 176 10.18 9.86 4.59
CA ASN A 176 11.51 10.39 4.31
C ASN A 176 12.02 9.89 2.95
N CYS A 177 11.87 8.61 2.66
CA CYS A 177 12.23 8.04 1.36
C CYS A 177 11.37 8.62 0.22
N CYS A 178 10.06 8.78 0.41
CA CYS A 178 9.20 9.42 -0.58
C CYS A 178 9.69 10.84 -0.89
N ALA A 179 10.07 11.61 0.14
CA ALA A 179 10.56 12.97 -0.02
C ALA A 179 11.92 13.02 -0.75
N LEU A 180 12.87 12.17 -0.37
CA LEU A 180 14.18 12.07 -1.03
C LEU A 180 14.05 11.63 -2.49
N LEU A 181 13.23 10.62 -2.77
CA LEU A 181 13.00 10.15 -4.13
C LEU A 181 12.35 11.24 -5.00
N ARG A 182 11.44 12.06 -4.44
CA ARG A 182 10.84 13.21 -5.14
C ARG A 182 11.81 14.36 -5.41
N GLN A 183 12.94 14.42 -4.71
CA GLN A 183 13.98 15.44 -4.93
C GLN A 183 15.00 15.01 -5.99
N ASN A 184 15.04 13.71 -6.34
CA ASN A 184 15.97 13.16 -7.32
C ASN A 184 15.22 12.54 -8.50
N ASP A 185 14.92 13.37 -9.50
CA ASP A 185 14.15 12.99 -10.69
C ASP A 185 14.75 11.77 -11.42
N PHE A 186 16.08 11.67 -11.49
CA PHE A 186 16.74 10.57 -12.19
C PHE A 186 16.68 9.25 -11.40
N ALA A 187 16.83 9.29 -10.08
CA ALA A 187 16.59 8.13 -9.23
C ALA A 187 15.12 7.67 -9.33
N PHE A 188 14.17 8.61 -9.37
CA PHE A 188 12.76 8.29 -9.60
C PHE A 188 12.55 7.59 -10.95
N ILE A 189 13.13 8.11 -12.03
CA ILE A 189 13.06 7.50 -13.37
C ILE A 189 13.66 6.09 -13.36
N VAL A 190 14.87 5.92 -12.81
CA VAL A 190 15.54 4.62 -12.75
C VAL A 190 14.69 3.59 -11.99
N LEU A 191 14.19 3.95 -10.80
CA LEU A 191 13.36 3.04 -10.00
C LEU A 191 12.07 2.67 -10.74
N LYS A 192 11.41 3.64 -11.37
CA LYS A 192 10.23 3.42 -12.20
C LYS A 192 10.51 2.44 -13.34
N THR A 193 11.61 2.64 -14.06
CA THR A 193 12.03 1.79 -15.18
C THR A 193 12.28 0.35 -14.73
N LEU A 194 12.98 0.16 -13.60
CA LEU A 194 13.25 -1.15 -13.04
C LEU A 194 11.95 -1.88 -12.63
N LEU A 195 11.05 -1.18 -11.94
CA LEU A 195 9.75 -1.73 -11.53
C LEU A 195 8.85 -2.08 -12.72
N GLY A 196 8.79 -1.20 -13.71
CA GLY A 196 7.98 -1.40 -14.91
C GLY A 196 8.47 -2.54 -15.79
N SER A 197 9.77 -2.85 -15.75
CA SER A 197 10.34 -3.94 -16.56
C SER A 197 10.10 -5.32 -15.97
N GLY A 198 9.91 -5.45 -14.65
CA GLY A 198 9.71 -6.75 -13.99
C GLY A 198 10.88 -7.75 -14.10
N LYS A 199 12.06 -7.31 -14.55
CA LYS A 199 13.28 -8.11 -14.69
C LYS A 199 14.51 -7.29 -14.31
N ARG A 200 15.62 -7.98 -14.04
CA ARG A 200 16.94 -7.35 -13.84
C ARG A 200 17.39 -6.63 -15.10
N LEU A 201 17.85 -5.38 -14.96
CA LEU A 201 18.31 -4.55 -16.07
C LEU A 201 19.75 -4.09 -15.88
N GLY A 202 20.57 -4.16 -16.93
CA GLY A 202 21.85 -3.48 -16.95
C GLY A 202 21.70 -1.97 -17.22
N VAL A 203 22.73 -1.18 -16.93
CA VAL A 203 22.73 0.29 -17.16
C VAL A 203 22.35 0.65 -18.59
N LYS A 204 22.80 -0.12 -19.59
CA LYS A 204 22.45 0.11 -21.01
C LYS A 204 20.95 -0.03 -21.25
N GLU A 205 20.33 -1.08 -20.72
CA GLU A 205 18.89 -1.32 -20.85
C GLU A 205 18.08 -0.22 -20.14
N ILE A 206 18.53 0.20 -18.94
CA ILE A 206 17.89 1.30 -18.20
C ILE A 206 17.88 2.57 -19.06
N LYS A 207 19.05 2.97 -19.60
CA LYS A 207 19.15 4.14 -20.48
C LYS A 207 18.23 4.03 -21.69
N GLU A 208 18.29 2.93 -22.42
CA GLU A 208 17.48 2.72 -23.63
C GLU A 208 15.98 2.84 -23.35
N ILE A 209 15.51 2.24 -22.25
CA ILE A 209 14.10 2.31 -21.85
C ILE A 209 13.74 3.74 -21.43
N SER A 210 14.53 4.38 -20.58
CA SER A 210 14.27 5.74 -20.11
C SER A 210 14.28 6.76 -21.25
N HIS A 211 15.21 6.68 -22.21
CA HIS A 211 15.23 7.51 -23.42
C HIS A 211 13.96 7.37 -24.26
N ARG A 212 13.46 6.15 -24.41
CA ARG A 212 12.24 5.87 -25.16
C ARG A 212 11.00 6.43 -24.45
N GLU A 213 10.94 6.31 -23.13
CA GLU A 213 9.79 6.73 -22.32
C GLU A 213 9.76 8.25 -22.07
N ASP A 214 10.93 8.89 -21.95
CA ASP A 214 11.10 10.31 -21.62
C ASP A 214 11.74 11.12 -22.75
N LYS A 215 11.51 10.72 -24.02
CA LYS A 215 12.14 11.31 -25.22
C LYS A 215 12.17 12.84 -25.24
N ALA A 216 11.08 13.50 -24.85
CA ALA A 216 10.98 14.96 -24.84
C ALA A 216 11.90 15.62 -23.78
N TYR A 217 12.11 14.96 -22.64
CA TYR A 217 12.99 15.44 -21.58
C TYR A 217 14.45 15.11 -21.89
N THR A 218 14.73 13.94 -22.49
CA THR A 218 16.04 13.61 -23.05
C THR A 218 16.53 14.68 -24.04
N GLU A 219 15.67 15.06 -25.00
CA GLU A 219 16.02 16.04 -26.04
C GLU A 219 16.36 17.42 -25.43
N LEU A 220 15.77 17.75 -24.28
CA LEU A 220 16.01 19.00 -23.56
C LEU A 220 17.34 19.01 -22.78
N VAL A 221 17.66 17.92 -22.08
CA VAL A 221 18.80 17.86 -21.13
C VAL A 221 20.12 17.52 -21.83
N ARG A 222 20.08 17.18 -23.13
CA ARG A 222 21.17 16.55 -23.91
C ARG A 222 21.43 15.12 -23.43
N SER A 223 21.57 14.21 -24.39
CA SER A 223 21.60 12.76 -24.13
C SER A 223 22.77 12.32 -23.25
N ASP A 224 23.91 12.98 -23.35
CA ASP A 224 25.13 12.68 -22.59
C ASP A 224 24.99 13.05 -21.11
N LEU A 225 24.41 14.21 -20.82
CA LEU A 225 24.13 14.64 -19.45
C LEU A 225 23.02 13.78 -18.83
N TYR A 226 21.96 13.50 -19.60
CA TYR A 226 20.88 12.61 -19.16
C TYR A 226 21.40 11.22 -18.79
N ASP A 227 22.26 10.64 -19.62
CA ASP A 227 22.89 9.35 -19.37
C ASP A 227 23.74 9.33 -18.09
N LYS A 228 24.49 10.40 -17.84
CA LYS A 228 25.31 10.53 -16.63
C LYS A 228 24.43 10.61 -15.39
N GLU A 229 23.36 11.39 -15.43
CA GLU A 229 22.46 11.54 -14.29
C GLU A 229 21.64 10.27 -14.02
N LEU A 230 21.30 9.47 -15.03
CA LEU A 230 20.74 8.13 -14.80
C LEU A 230 21.70 7.21 -14.05
N ILE A 231 23.01 7.25 -14.36
CA ILE A 231 24.02 6.48 -13.63
C ILE A 231 24.13 6.97 -12.18
N ASN A 232 24.13 8.29 -11.97
CA ASN A 232 24.07 8.87 -10.62
C ASN A 232 22.80 8.42 -9.88
N GLY A 233 21.66 8.36 -10.58
CA GLY A 233 20.40 7.85 -10.03
C GLY A 233 20.49 6.40 -9.57
N VAL A 234 21.13 5.51 -10.36
CA VAL A 234 21.41 4.12 -9.95
C VAL A 234 22.27 4.09 -8.69
N ALA A 235 23.38 4.83 -8.67
CA ALA A 235 24.27 4.88 -7.51
C ALA A 235 23.55 5.41 -6.25
N PHE A 236 22.70 6.43 -6.43
CA PHE A 236 21.91 7.02 -5.35
C PHE A 236 20.91 6.01 -4.76
N LEU A 237 20.20 5.24 -5.60
CA LEU A 237 19.25 4.21 -5.15
C LEU A 237 19.93 3.03 -4.43
N MET A 238 21.19 2.74 -4.76
CA MET A 238 21.99 1.72 -4.08
C MET A 238 22.59 2.20 -2.76
N SER A 239 22.68 3.52 -2.56
CA SER A 239 23.36 4.10 -1.41
C SER A 239 22.72 3.73 -0.07
N ALA A 240 23.45 3.94 1.02
CA ALA A 240 22.96 3.69 2.38
C ALA A 240 22.04 4.82 2.90
N GLU A 241 21.80 5.89 2.13
CA GLU A 241 21.02 7.06 2.57
C GLU A 241 19.56 6.72 2.91
N TRP A 242 19.07 5.58 2.42
CA TRP A 242 17.70 5.10 2.62
C TRP A 242 17.52 4.27 3.90
N GLY A 243 18.60 3.95 4.62
CA GLY A 243 18.63 2.92 5.67
C GLY A 243 18.66 1.50 5.08
N TYR A 244 17.85 1.23 4.06
CA TYR A 244 17.87 0.01 3.25
C TYR A 244 17.89 0.36 1.77
N SER A 245 18.81 -0.23 1.00
CA SER A 245 18.96 0.07 -0.43
C SER A 245 17.65 -0.16 -1.20
N MET A 246 17.31 0.77 -2.08
CA MET A 246 16.08 0.72 -2.91
C MET A 246 16.20 -0.27 -4.06
N ILE A 247 17.43 -0.52 -4.51
CA ILE A 247 17.78 -1.49 -5.55
C ILE A 247 19.02 -2.30 -5.11
N LYS A 248 19.20 -3.49 -5.70
CA LYS A 248 20.36 -4.35 -5.49
C LYS A 248 20.97 -4.78 -6.82
N GLU A 249 22.30 -4.92 -6.85
CA GLU A 249 23.05 -5.37 -8.02
C GLU A 249 23.27 -6.90 -7.99
N PHE A 250 23.15 -7.51 -9.16
CA PHE A 250 23.42 -8.92 -9.45
C PHE A 250 24.10 -9.01 -10.82
N ASP A 251 25.38 -9.37 -10.85
CA ASP A 251 26.17 -9.58 -12.08
C ASP A 251 26.08 -8.39 -13.07
N GLY A 252 26.23 -7.15 -12.57
CA GLY A 252 26.15 -5.94 -13.40
C GLY A 252 24.74 -5.56 -13.84
N LYS A 253 23.70 -6.18 -13.28
CA LYS A 253 22.29 -5.83 -13.48
C LYS A 253 21.63 -5.46 -12.15
N TYR A 254 20.62 -4.61 -12.22
CA TYR A 254 19.95 -4.07 -11.05
C TYR A 254 18.50 -4.57 -10.98
N GLU A 255 18.01 -4.78 -9.77
CA GLU A 255 16.58 -4.99 -9.48
C GLU A 255 16.14 -4.18 -8.25
N PRO A 256 14.86 -3.80 -8.15
CA PRO A 256 14.31 -3.22 -6.93
C PRO A 256 14.38 -4.21 -5.77
N THR A 257 14.69 -3.74 -4.56
CA THR A 257 14.51 -4.53 -3.33
C THR A 257 13.05 -4.53 -2.90
N ASP A 258 12.63 -5.41 -1.99
CA ASP A 258 11.27 -5.36 -1.42
C ASP A 258 10.96 -3.98 -0.83
N PHE A 259 11.92 -3.37 -0.12
CA PHE A 259 11.81 -2.02 0.40
C PHE A 259 11.58 -1.00 -0.71
N GLY A 260 12.35 -1.04 -1.79
CA GLY A 260 12.16 -0.16 -2.95
C GLY A 260 10.79 -0.32 -3.62
N GLU A 261 10.31 -1.55 -3.76
CA GLU A 261 8.96 -1.83 -4.29
C GLU A 261 7.87 -1.27 -3.38
N TRP A 262 8.00 -1.50 -2.06
CA TRP A 262 7.02 -1.04 -1.07
C TRP A 262 6.98 0.48 -0.96
N VAL A 263 8.14 1.15 -0.87
CA VAL A 263 8.23 2.60 -0.92
C VAL A 263 7.57 3.12 -2.19
N TRP A 264 7.91 2.57 -3.36
CA TRP A 264 7.28 3.00 -4.61
C TRP A 264 5.76 2.85 -4.61
N ARG A 265 5.23 1.70 -4.21
CA ARG A 265 3.78 1.42 -4.20
C ARG A 265 3.05 2.34 -3.23
N ILE A 266 3.59 2.53 -2.03
CA ILE A 266 2.97 3.38 -1.00
C ILE A 266 3.03 4.86 -1.41
N CYS A 267 4.19 5.35 -1.87
CA CYS A 267 4.34 6.75 -2.29
C CYS A 267 3.52 7.12 -3.54
N ASN A 268 3.32 6.17 -4.48
CA ASN A 268 2.60 6.45 -5.74
C ASN A 268 1.10 6.16 -5.69
N ALA A 269 0.61 5.28 -4.81
CA ALA A 269 -0.83 5.11 -4.61
C ALA A 269 -1.52 6.40 -4.13
N GLU A 270 -0.78 7.30 -3.48
CA GLU A 270 -1.26 8.62 -3.08
C GLU A 270 -1.39 9.60 -4.27
N LEU A 271 -0.59 9.44 -5.33
CA LEU A 271 -0.66 10.29 -6.53
C LEU A 271 -1.86 9.96 -7.41
N SER A 272 -2.28 8.69 -7.46
CA SER A 272 -3.47 8.24 -8.19
C SER A 272 -4.78 8.50 -7.43
N MET A 273 -4.77 8.52 -6.09
CA MET A 273 -5.95 8.91 -5.30
C MET A 273 -6.16 10.44 -5.20
N GLY A 274 -5.09 11.24 -5.39
CA GLY A 274 -5.17 12.71 -5.41
C GLY A 274 -5.83 13.31 -6.65
N GLU A 275 -6.08 12.53 -7.71
CA GLU A 275 -6.78 12.99 -8.92
C GLU A 275 -8.32 12.90 -8.79
N GLY A 276 -8.84 12.28 -7.73
CA GLY A 276 -10.29 12.07 -7.52
C GLY A 276 -10.93 12.82 -6.33
N ALA A 277 -10.15 13.41 -5.42
CA ALA A 277 -10.68 14.05 -4.22
C ALA A 277 -10.42 15.57 -4.24
N GLY A 278 -11.45 16.33 -4.62
CA GLY A 278 -11.42 17.78 -4.55
C GLY A 278 -11.24 18.31 -3.12
N LYS A 279 -10.53 19.45 -3.05
CA LYS A 279 -10.39 20.42 -1.95
C LYS A 279 -9.51 20.02 -0.74
N GLY A 280 -8.32 20.63 -0.71
CA GLY A 280 -7.55 20.81 0.53
C GLY A 280 -6.08 21.13 0.33
N ARG A 281 -5.76 22.31 -0.24
CA ARG A 281 -4.39 22.85 -0.25
C ARG A 281 -3.85 22.94 1.19
N ARG A 282 -2.67 22.38 1.43
CA ARG A 282 -1.62 23.07 2.22
C ARG A 282 -0.46 23.42 1.27
N PRO A 283 0.02 24.67 1.28
CA PRO A 283 1.07 25.13 0.39
C PRO A 283 2.47 24.85 0.97
N GLY A 284 3.43 24.56 0.10
CA GLY A 284 4.84 24.76 0.40
C GLY A 284 5.70 23.50 0.50
N VAL A 285 6.01 22.88 -0.64
CA VAL A 285 7.38 22.60 -1.10
C VAL A 285 7.34 22.70 -2.62
N SER A 286 8.26 23.45 -3.22
CA SER A 286 8.30 23.77 -4.64
C SER A 286 8.49 22.52 -5.50
N ASN A 287 7.40 22.04 -6.11
CA ASN A 287 7.37 21.02 -7.16
C ASN A 287 7.80 21.63 -8.51
N SER A 288 9.10 21.77 -8.77
CA SER A 288 9.59 22.26 -10.06
C SER A 288 9.72 21.15 -11.12
N GLY A 289 10.16 19.93 -10.76
CA GLY A 289 10.39 18.82 -11.72
C GLY A 289 9.13 18.14 -12.26
N LEU A 290 8.19 17.78 -11.37
CA LEU A 290 6.86 17.26 -11.75
C LEU A 290 6.05 18.27 -12.57
N HIS A 291 6.31 19.57 -12.42
CA HIS A 291 5.68 20.60 -13.23
C HIS A 291 6.20 20.62 -14.67
N LEU A 292 7.47 20.28 -14.93
CA LEU A 292 8.04 20.23 -16.29
C LEU A 292 7.50 19.04 -17.09
N GLN A 293 7.45 17.84 -16.49
CA GLN A 293 6.80 16.69 -17.15
C GLN A 293 5.29 16.89 -17.35
N LYS A 294 4.61 17.59 -16.42
CA LYS A 294 3.20 17.99 -16.59
C LYS A 294 3.02 19.11 -17.63
N PHE A 295 3.91 20.12 -17.68
CA PHE A 295 3.90 21.20 -18.68
C PHE A 295 4.09 20.65 -20.09
N LEU A 296 5.04 19.74 -20.27
CA LEU A 296 5.29 19.09 -21.56
C LEU A 296 4.11 18.23 -22.03
N LYS A 297 3.34 17.63 -21.11
CA LYS A 297 2.07 16.96 -21.43
C LYS A 297 0.96 17.93 -21.85
N TYR A 298 0.89 19.13 -21.26
CA TYR A 298 -0.12 20.14 -21.61
C TYR A 298 0.15 20.85 -22.94
N LEU A 299 1.42 21.00 -23.34
CA LEU A 299 1.81 21.57 -24.65
C LEU A 299 1.58 20.61 -25.84
N LYS A 300 1.19 19.35 -25.58
CA LYS A 300 0.84 18.35 -26.60
C LYS A 300 -0.67 18.25 -26.90
N LYS A 301 -1.49 19.17 -26.39
CA LYS A 301 -2.91 19.31 -26.76
C LYS A 301 -3.14 20.53 -27.63
#